data_AF-A0AA35MHF8-F1
#
_entry.id   AF-A0AA35MHF8-F1
#
_cell.length_a   1.000
_cell.length_b   1.000
_cell.length_c   1.000
_cell.angle_alpha   90.00
_cell.angle_beta   90.00
_cell.angle_gamma   90.00
#
_symmetry.space_group_name_H-M   'P 1'
#
loop_
_entity.id
_entity.type
_entity.pdbx_description
1 polymer ?
#
loop_
_entity_poly.entity_id
_entity_poly.type
_entity_poly.pdbx_seq_one_letter_code
_entity_poly.pdbx_strand_id
1 'polypeptide(L)'
;VPAIARPLLALDQWINQSGKRNTSRPVFTSHERQLAKASWKSSSARLNRDSYLPFGSCSLCLELARDPVTCSRGDIFCRECALANILSQKKELKRANKARRDAELEATRNDALQDEEDQAQVVKDFELVQAGLQAGSSSAGKKKSYFVEEAPASSSNGGQELVVAGSHGTKRKLALDEDELNRAAKEDRAKARRATEQEKASSDSLPSFWTPSLTPDIRDSKLAPAAKKSKDTPLCPASNDGNSHPFSMNKLITVRFHEQYDTASQQDKRSCPSCLKLLTNASAPILAKRCGHVLCSKCVKQFILPSAKDASQDTDSIITCYVCDETVALASDAPGSSQSLPVGLVALKSEGTGFSARGASTVEKSGVGFQC
;
A
#
# COMPACT_ATOMS: atom_id res chain seq x y z
N VAL A 1 -14.80 50.97 58.65
CA VAL A 1 -14.82 52.29 57.98
C VAL A 1 -13.49 52.49 57.29
N PRO A 2 -13.39 52.88 56.01
CA PRO A 2 -14.32 52.79 54.86
C PRO A 2 -13.75 51.81 53.78
N ALA A 3 -14.55 51.07 53.00
CA ALA A 3 -15.16 51.46 51.71
C ALA A 3 -14.21 52.22 50.76
N ILE A 4 -13.85 51.64 49.60
CA ILE A 4 -13.71 52.32 48.29
C ILE A 4 -13.77 51.27 47.15
N ALA A 5 -14.84 51.41 46.36
CA ALA A 5 -15.04 51.16 44.93
C ALA A 5 -14.54 49.85 44.24
N ARG A 6 -15.51 49.02 43.84
CA ARG A 6 -15.46 48.22 42.60
C ARG A 6 -15.66 49.14 41.39
N PRO A 7 -14.98 48.88 40.26
CA PRO A 7 -15.60 49.02 38.94
C PRO A 7 -15.86 47.64 38.36
N LEU A 8 -17.14 47.35 38.12
CA LEU A 8 -17.58 46.42 37.10
C LEU A 8 -17.09 46.97 35.76
N LEU A 9 -16.26 46.22 35.02
CA LEU A 9 -16.08 46.28 33.55
C LEU A 9 -14.85 45.45 33.17
N ALA A 10 -15.04 44.16 32.90
CA ALA A 10 -14.12 43.36 32.09
C ALA A 10 -14.78 42.04 31.68
N LEU A 11 -15.93 42.12 31.00
CA LEU A 11 -16.49 40.99 30.25
C LEU A 11 -16.30 41.14 28.74
N ASP A 12 -15.34 41.97 28.31
CA ASP A 12 -15.04 42.26 26.89
C ASP A 12 -13.60 41.91 26.46
N GLN A 13 -12.88 41.11 27.25
CA GLN A 13 -11.52 40.66 26.89
C GLN A 13 -11.42 39.23 26.34
N TRP A 14 -12.56 38.60 26.02
CA TRP A 14 -12.57 37.22 25.52
C TRP A 14 -13.20 37.05 24.13
N ILE A 15 -13.14 38.09 23.27
CA ILE A 15 -13.56 37.98 21.85
C ILE A 15 -12.49 38.49 20.86
N ASN A 16 -11.40 39.13 21.31
CA ASN A 16 -10.35 39.64 20.42
C ASN A 16 -8.97 39.00 20.61
N GLN A 17 -8.95 37.67 20.75
CA GLN A 17 -7.70 36.91 20.69
C GLN A 17 -7.77 35.68 19.78
N SER A 18 -8.57 35.76 18.72
CA SER A 18 -8.59 34.76 17.65
C SER A 18 -8.41 35.37 16.24
N GLY A 19 -7.61 36.44 16.15
CA GLY A 19 -7.22 37.09 14.88
C GLY A 19 -5.77 36.83 14.42
N LYS A 20 -5.01 35.99 15.12
CA LYS A 20 -3.63 35.63 14.76
C LYS A 20 -3.54 34.20 14.24
N ARG A 21 -4.48 33.80 13.37
CA ARG A 21 -4.25 32.62 12.52
C ARG A 21 -3.46 33.08 11.31
N ASN A 22 -2.26 32.56 11.31
CA ASN A 22 -1.09 32.95 10.56
C ASN A 22 -1.10 32.26 9.19
N THR A 23 -2.01 32.68 8.32
CA THR A 23 -2.15 32.15 6.94
C THR A 23 -2.27 33.27 5.90
N SER A 24 -2.17 34.54 6.30
CA SER A 24 -2.34 35.70 5.41
C SER A 24 -1.03 36.30 4.88
N ARG A 25 0.13 35.80 5.33
CA ARG A 25 1.43 36.25 4.80
C ARG A 25 1.92 35.23 3.77
N PRO A 26 2.30 35.66 2.55
CA PRO A 26 2.82 34.77 1.51
C PRO A 26 4.21 34.23 1.83
N VAL A 27 4.82 34.66 2.93
CA VAL A 27 6.19 34.31 3.34
C VAL A 27 6.18 33.84 4.79
N PHE A 28 6.60 32.60 5.02
CA PHE A 28 6.75 32.03 6.36
C PHE A 28 7.69 32.86 7.23
N THR A 29 7.39 33.03 8.51
CA THR A 29 8.38 33.62 9.44
C THR A 29 9.57 32.66 9.65
N SER A 30 10.68 33.15 10.20
CA SER A 30 11.84 32.30 10.53
C SER A 30 11.47 31.17 11.50
N HIS A 31 10.60 31.45 12.47
CA HIS A 31 10.09 30.49 13.43
C HIS A 31 9.19 29.43 12.76
N GLU A 32 8.29 29.83 11.86
CA GLU A 32 7.50 28.87 11.07
C GLU A 32 8.37 28.02 10.16
N ARG A 33 9.40 28.60 9.54
CA ARG A 33 10.38 27.85 8.75
C ARG A 33 11.14 26.84 9.59
N GLN A 34 11.50 27.18 10.82
CA GLN A 34 12.15 26.23 11.74
C GLN A 34 11.19 25.11 12.16
N LEU A 35 9.92 25.42 12.44
CA LEU A 35 8.89 24.41 12.74
C LEU A 35 8.60 23.49 11.54
N ALA A 36 8.45 24.06 10.34
CA ALA A 36 8.26 23.32 9.11
C ALA A 36 9.49 22.45 8.80
N LYS A 37 10.70 22.99 9.01
CA LYS A 37 11.96 22.25 8.85
C LYS A 37 12.10 21.12 9.86
N ALA A 38 11.72 21.33 11.12
CA ALA A 38 11.72 20.27 12.13
C ALA A 38 10.68 19.18 11.81
N SER A 39 9.54 19.55 11.23
CA SER A 39 8.43 18.63 10.95
C SER A 39 8.63 17.82 9.67
N TRP A 40 9.13 18.46 8.61
CA TRP A 40 9.12 17.94 7.23
C TRP A 40 10.51 17.70 6.63
N LYS A 41 11.57 18.31 7.16
CA LYS A 41 12.93 17.99 6.70
C LYS A 41 13.35 16.63 7.24
N SER A 42 14.20 15.93 6.49
CA SER A 42 14.89 14.77 7.00
C SER A 42 15.68 15.12 8.26
N SER A 43 15.39 14.43 9.36
CA SER A 43 16.06 14.60 10.65
C SER A 43 16.66 13.27 11.07
N SER A 44 17.89 13.32 11.57
CA SER A 44 18.53 12.16 12.20
C SER A 44 18.78 12.44 13.68
N ALA A 45 18.48 11.47 14.53
CA ALA A 45 18.67 11.58 15.97
C ALA A 45 19.37 10.34 16.51
N ARG A 46 20.32 10.53 17.43
CA ARG A 46 20.96 9.42 18.13
C ARG A 46 20.09 8.93 19.28
N LEU A 47 19.90 7.62 19.38
CA LEU A 47 19.12 6.95 20.43
C LEU A 47 19.97 6.70 21.66
N ASN A 48 19.37 6.93 22.83
CA ASN A 48 19.98 6.65 24.13
C ASN A 48 19.57 5.25 24.62
N ARG A 49 20.21 4.77 25.72
CA ARG A 49 19.91 3.45 26.30
C ARG A 49 18.42 3.24 26.57
N ASP A 50 17.73 4.27 27.03
CA ASP A 50 16.31 4.22 27.40
C ASP A 50 15.38 4.10 26.17
N SER A 51 15.91 4.28 24.96
CA SER A 51 15.18 4.05 23.72
C SER A 51 15.13 2.56 23.32
N TYR A 52 15.95 1.72 23.95
CA TYR A 52 16.01 0.29 23.67
C TYR A 52 15.18 -0.50 24.68
N LEU A 53 14.35 -1.41 24.18
CA LEU A 53 13.63 -2.35 25.03
C LEU A 53 14.57 -3.43 25.58
N PRO A 54 14.30 -3.96 26.79
CA PRO A 54 15.02 -5.11 27.30
C PRO A 54 14.78 -6.34 26.41
N PHE A 55 15.75 -7.26 26.41
CA PHE A 55 15.67 -8.46 25.59
C PHE A 55 14.44 -9.32 25.95
N GLY A 56 13.75 -9.83 24.92
CA GLY A 56 12.55 -10.64 25.11
C GLY A 56 11.29 -9.84 25.40
N SER A 57 11.29 -8.54 25.11
CA SER A 57 10.08 -7.72 25.12
C SER A 57 9.23 -7.96 23.87
N CYS A 58 7.91 -7.80 23.99
CA CYS A 58 6.98 -7.90 22.89
C CYS A 58 7.01 -6.62 22.05
N SER A 59 7.14 -6.76 20.72
CA SER A 59 7.14 -5.60 19.81
C SER A 59 5.79 -4.90 19.65
N LEU A 60 4.70 -5.44 20.23
CA LEU A 60 3.36 -4.87 20.17
C LEU A 60 2.98 -4.14 21.47
N CYS A 61 3.10 -4.79 22.64
CA CYS A 61 2.78 -4.16 23.93
C CYS A 61 3.96 -3.47 24.61
N LEU A 62 5.18 -3.67 24.12
CA LEU A 62 6.41 -3.05 24.64
C LEU A 62 6.81 -3.47 26.07
N GLU A 63 6.16 -4.49 26.62
CA GLU A 63 6.49 -5.11 27.90
C GLU A 63 7.27 -6.41 27.70
N LEU A 64 7.81 -6.98 28.78
CA LEU A 64 8.40 -8.32 28.75
C LEU A 64 7.37 -9.34 28.27
N ALA A 65 7.70 -10.09 27.22
CA ALA A 65 6.70 -10.92 26.55
C ALA A 65 6.21 -12.06 27.45
N ARG A 66 4.89 -12.13 27.67
CA ARG A 66 4.18 -13.25 28.30
C ARG A 66 3.82 -14.30 27.24
N ASP A 67 4.08 -15.57 27.53
CA ASP A 67 3.95 -16.69 26.58
C ASP A 67 4.56 -16.33 25.21
N PRO A 68 5.89 -16.10 25.16
CA PRO A 68 6.53 -15.48 24.03
C PRO A 68 6.41 -16.36 22.78
N VAL A 69 6.05 -15.72 21.67
CA VAL A 69 6.03 -16.32 20.33
C VAL A 69 6.90 -15.48 19.40
N THR A 70 7.44 -16.08 18.35
CA THR A 70 8.22 -15.37 17.35
C THR A 70 7.70 -15.58 15.93
N CYS A 71 7.96 -14.59 15.08
CA CYS A 71 7.78 -14.72 13.64
C CYS A 71 8.96 -15.51 13.01
N SER A 72 8.86 -15.83 11.72
CA SER A 72 9.94 -16.52 10.99
C SER A 72 11.26 -15.74 10.90
N ARG A 73 11.25 -14.44 11.22
CA ARG A 73 12.42 -13.54 11.18
C ARG A 73 13.00 -13.24 12.56
N GLY A 74 12.45 -13.81 13.64
CA GLY A 74 12.98 -13.67 14.99
C GLY A 74 12.47 -12.47 15.80
N ASP A 75 11.42 -11.77 15.36
CA ASP A 75 10.74 -10.73 16.17
C ASP A 75 9.88 -11.38 17.25
N ILE A 76 9.88 -10.86 18.48
CA ILE A 76 9.23 -11.48 19.66
C ILE A 76 7.90 -10.77 19.98
N PHE A 77 6.86 -11.56 20.29
CA PHE A 77 5.54 -11.08 20.65
C PHE A 77 4.96 -11.87 21.83
N CYS A 78 4.03 -11.28 22.58
CA CYS A 78 3.12 -12.06 23.41
C CYS A 78 2.18 -12.86 22.50
N ARG A 79 1.82 -14.08 22.90
CA ARG A 79 0.87 -14.91 22.14
C ARG A 79 -0.45 -14.20 21.90
N GLU A 80 -1.00 -13.53 22.92
CA GLU A 80 -2.25 -12.77 22.81
C GLU A 80 -2.13 -11.59 21.82
N CYS A 81 -1.07 -10.80 21.91
CA CYS A 81 -0.87 -9.64 21.06
C CYS A 81 -0.71 -10.05 19.59
N ALA A 82 0.06 -11.11 19.33
CA ALA A 82 0.24 -11.64 17.99
C ALA A 82 -1.09 -12.09 17.38
N LEU A 83 -1.90 -12.86 18.12
CA LEU A 83 -3.18 -13.36 17.64
C LEU A 83 -4.20 -12.22 17.43
N ALA A 84 -4.30 -11.28 18.38
CA ALA A 84 -5.17 -10.11 18.26
C ALA A 84 -4.83 -9.26 17.02
N ASN A 85 -3.53 -9.06 16.76
CA ASN A 85 -3.07 -8.35 15.58
C ASN A 85 -3.42 -9.09 14.28
N ILE A 86 -3.20 -10.41 14.21
CA ILE A 86 -3.58 -11.23 13.05
C ILE A 86 -5.09 -11.15 12.78
N LEU A 87 -5.93 -11.22 13.82
CA LEU A 87 -7.38 -11.13 13.69
C LEU A 87 -7.82 -9.75 13.21
N SER A 88 -7.21 -8.68 13.75
CA SER A 88 -7.48 -7.31 13.33
C SER A 88 -7.16 -7.12 11.84
N GLN A 89 -5.96 -7.54 11.42
CA GLN A 89 -5.54 -7.45 10.02
C GLN A 89 -6.44 -8.27 9.09
N LYS A 90 -6.85 -9.49 9.49
CA LYS A 90 -7.80 -10.29 8.69
C LYS A 90 -9.16 -9.62 8.55
N LYS A 91 -9.66 -8.96 9.60
CA LYS A 91 -10.92 -8.21 9.55
C LYS A 91 -10.81 -7.00 8.63
N GLU A 92 -9.69 -6.29 8.68
CA GLU A 92 -9.41 -5.15 7.80
C GLU A 92 -9.28 -5.58 6.34
N LEU A 93 -8.51 -6.64 6.06
CA LEU A 93 -8.39 -7.24 4.72
C LEU A 93 -9.75 -7.70 4.20
N LYS A 94 -10.59 -8.33 5.03
CA LYS A 94 -11.95 -8.72 4.63
C LYS A 94 -12.81 -7.50 4.27
N ARG A 95 -12.74 -6.42 5.06
CA ARG A 95 -13.46 -5.17 4.79
C ARG A 95 -12.98 -4.51 3.51
N ALA A 96 -11.66 -4.39 3.33
CA ALA A 96 -11.04 -3.81 2.14
C ALA A 96 -11.36 -4.63 0.89
N ASN A 97 -11.32 -5.97 0.97
CA ASN A 97 -11.68 -6.84 -0.13
C ASN A 97 -13.18 -6.78 -0.49
N LYS A 98 -14.06 -6.60 0.49
CA LYS A 98 -15.49 -6.36 0.21
C LYS A 98 -15.67 -5.01 -0.51
N ALA A 99 -15.12 -3.93 0.05
CA ALA A 99 -15.20 -2.60 -0.56
C ALA A 99 -14.64 -2.59 -1.99
N ARG A 100 -13.55 -3.32 -2.25
CA ARG A 100 -12.98 -3.48 -3.58
C ARG A 100 -13.93 -4.20 -4.55
N ARG A 101 -14.56 -5.29 -4.12
CA ARG A 101 -15.55 -6.02 -4.95
C ARG A 101 -16.77 -5.16 -5.25
N ASP A 102 -17.28 -4.46 -4.24
CA ASP A 102 -18.44 -3.57 -4.39
C ASP A 102 -18.09 -2.41 -5.35
N ALA A 103 -16.89 -1.83 -5.24
CA ALA A 103 -16.41 -0.79 -6.15
C ALA A 103 -16.19 -1.30 -7.58
N GLU A 104 -15.70 -2.53 -7.77
CA GLU A 104 -15.57 -3.16 -9.09
C GLU A 104 -16.94 -3.38 -9.74
N LEU A 105 -17.93 -3.86 -8.99
CA LEU A 105 -19.30 -4.01 -9.47
C LEU A 105 -19.92 -2.67 -9.86
N GLU A 106 -19.77 -1.64 -9.02
CA GLU A 106 -20.29 -0.30 -9.33
C GLU A 106 -19.59 0.31 -10.54
N ALA A 107 -18.28 0.11 -10.70
CA ALA A 107 -17.54 0.54 -11.89
C ALA A 107 -18.08 -0.14 -13.15
N THR A 108 -18.28 -1.47 -13.13
CA THR A 108 -18.86 -2.18 -14.29
C THR A 108 -20.27 -1.71 -14.63
N ARG A 109 -21.07 -1.33 -13.63
CA ARG A 109 -22.42 -0.78 -13.83
C ARG A 109 -22.36 0.62 -14.43
N ASN A 110 -21.48 1.48 -13.93
CA ASN A 110 -21.30 2.83 -14.46
C ASN A 110 -20.78 2.79 -15.90
N ASP A 111 -19.83 1.90 -16.20
CA ASP A 111 -19.33 1.68 -17.56
C ASP A 111 -20.46 1.24 -18.51
N ALA A 112 -21.37 0.37 -18.07
CA ALA A 112 -22.54 -0.05 -18.85
C ALA A 112 -23.51 1.12 -19.11
N LEU A 113 -23.76 1.98 -18.11
CA LEU A 113 -24.60 3.16 -18.28
C LEU A 113 -23.97 4.18 -19.24
N GLN A 114 -22.66 4.44 -19.13
CA GLN A 114 -21.93 5.30 -20.05
C GLN A 114 -21.94 4.74 -21.48
N ASP A 115 -21.85 3.42 -21.61
CA ASP A 115 -21.92 2.72 -22.89
C ASP A 115 -23.31 2.86 -23.55
N GLU A 116 -24.38 2.84 -22.77
CA GLU A 116 -25.76 3.12 -23.22
C GLU A 116 -25.94 4.60 -23.60
N GLU A 117 -25.42 5.52 -22.80
CA GLU A 117 -25.44 6.97 -23.10
C GLU A 117 -24.69 7.28 -24.40
N ASP A 118 -23.48 6.74 -24.58
CA ASP A 118 -22.69 6.90 -25.81
C ASP A 118 -23.47 6.39 -27.03
N GLN A 119 -24.13 5.23 -26.91
CA GLN A 119 -24.96 4.68 -27.99
C GLN A 119 -26.13 5.61 -28.33
N ALA A 120 -26.82 6.16 -27.32
CA ALA A 120 -27.92 7.08 -27.52
C ALA A 120 -27.45 8.39 -28.19
N GLN A 121 -26.26 8.90 -27.86
CA GLN A 121 -25.69 10.08 -28.52
C GLN A 121 -25.35 9.79 -29.98
N VAL A 122 -24.75 8.64 -30.29
CA VAL A 122 -24.49 8.23 -31.69
C VAL A 122 -25.78 8.18 -32.51
N VAL A 123 -26.87 7.63 -31.95
CA VAL A 123 -28.18 7.59 -32.62
C VAL A 123 -28.73 9.00 -32.85
N LYS A 124 -28.66 9.89 -31.85
CA LYS A 124 -29.09 11.29 -31.99
C LYS A 124 -28.29 12.05 -33.03
N ASP A 125 -26.97 11.87 -33.04
CA ASP A 125 -26.08 12.48 -34.04
C ASP A 125 -26.44 11.98 -35.46
N PHE A 126 -26.76 10.69 -35.58
CA PHE A 126 -27.22 10.12 -36.85
C PHE A 126 -28.57 10.72 -37.30
N GLU A 127 -29.55 10.82 -36.40
CA GLU A 127 -30.85 11.46 -36.69
C GLU A 127 -30.68 12.93 -37.11
N LEU A 128 -29.81 13.67 -36.42
CA LEU A 128 -29.49 15.07 -36.75
C LEU A 128 -28.88 15.20 -38.16
N VAL A 129 -27.97 14.27 -38.52
CA VAL A 129 -27.39 14.20 -39.87
C VAL A 129 -28.44 13.90 -40.93
N GLN A 130 -29.38 12.97 -40.67
CA GLN A 130 -30.49 12.67 -41.59
C GLN A 130 -31.45 13.86 -41.76
N ALA A 131 -31.68 14.65 -40.71
CA ALA A 131 -32.49 15.86 -40.76
C ALA A 131 -31.83 17.03 -41.54
N GLY A 132 -30.63 16.82 -42.11
CA GLY A 132 -29.90 17.84 -42.88
C GLY A 132 -29.23 18.92 -42.02
N LEU A 133 -29.30 18.79 -40.70
CA LEU A 133 -28.64 19.66 -39.72
C LEU A 133 -27.21 19.17 -39.51
N GLN A 134 -26.33 19.39 -40.49
CA GLN A 134 -24.88 19.19 -40.26
C GLN A 134 -24.40 20.21 -39.23
N ALA A 135 -24.31 19.80 -37.95
CA ALA A 135 -23.65 20.57 -36.92
C ALA A 135 -22.17 20.74 -37.31
N GLY A 136 -21.81 21.95 -37.72
CA GLY A 136 -20.46 22.26 -38.14
C GLY A 136 -19.47 22.17 -36.98
N SER A 137 -18.53 21.23 -37.06
CA SER A 137 -17.15 21.50 -36.68
C SER A 137 -16.23 20.99 -37.79
N SER A 138 -15.40 21.91 -38.27
CA SER A 138 -14.65 21.89 -39.50
C SER A 138 -13.52 20.86 -39.52
N SER A 139 -13.56 19.91 -40.45
CA SER A 139 -12.36 19.59 -41.22
C SER A 139 -12.53 20.17 -42.63
N ALA A 140 -11.57 20.99 -43.02
CA ALA A 140 -11.36 21.39 -44.39
C ALA A 140 -11.08 20.12 -45.22
N GLY A 141 -12.12 19.55 -45.80
CA GLY A 141 -12.04 18.33 -46.60
C GLY A 141 -13.26 18.24 -47.50
N LYS A 142 -13.14 18.84 -48.69
CA LYS A 142 -13.98 18.63 -49.89
C LYS A 142 -15.40 18.08 -49.60
N LYS A 143 -16.38 18.98 -49.55
CA LYS A 143 -17.77 18.61 -49.83
C LYS A 143 -17.82 18.02 -51.24
N LYS A 144 -17.89 16.71 -51.37
CA LYS A 144 -18.37 16.05 -52.58
C LYS A 144 -19.89 16.04 -52.47
N SER A 145 -20.55 16.89 -53.23
CA SER A 145 -21.97 16.74 -53.49
C SER A 145 -22.17 15.42 -54.24
N TYR A 146 -22.79 14.44 -53.58
CA TYR A 146 -23.28 13.25 -54.24
C TYR A 146 -24.65 13.63 -54.82
N PHE A 147 -24.72 13.72 -56.14
CA PHE A 147 -25.98 13.89 -56.86
C PHE A 147 -26.51 12.48 -57.18
N VAL A 148 -27.72 12.16 -56.75
CA VAL A 148 -28.40 10.91 -57.13
C VAL A 148 -29.29 11.25 -58.33
N GLU A 149 -28.92 10.79 -59.52
CA GLU A 149 -29.86 10.71 -60.64
C GLU A 149 -30.45 9.30 -60.69
N GLU A 150 -31.78 9.20 -60.74
CA GLU A 150 -32.49 8.00 -61.18
C GLU A 150 -32.32 7.86 -62.70
N ALA A 151 -31.54 6.87 -63.13
CA ALA A 151 -31.55 6.41 -64.52
C ALA A 151 -32.69 5.39 -64.72
N PRO A 152 -33.35 5.38 -65.89
CA PRO A 152 -34.52 4.55 -66.13
C PRO A 152 -34.18 3.06 -66.15
N ALA A 153 -35.11 2.28 -65.61
CA ALA A 153 -35.02 0.83 -65.44
C ALA A 153 -34.76 0.07 -66.75
N SER A 154 -33.91 -0.95 -66.67
CA SER A 154 -33.99 -2.12 -67.55
C SER A 154 -33.61 -3.39 -66.79
N SER A 155 -34.51 -4.38 -66.90
CA SER A 155 -34.55 -5.65 -66.18
C SER A 155 -33.24 -6.45 -66.19
N SER A 156 -32.81 -6.92 -65.03
CA SER A 156 -32.98 -8.33 -64.61
C SER A 156 -32.23 -8.64 -63.30
N ASN A 157 -32.96 -9.31 -62.40
CA ASN A 157 -32.52 -10.07 -61.22
C ASN A 157 -31.53 -9.46 -60.20
N GLY A 158 -32.10 -9.09 -59.04
CA GLY A 158 -31.67 -9.67 -57.77
C GLY A 158 -30.45 -9.06 -57.09
N GLY A 159 -30.55 -7.79 -56.71
CA GLY A 159 -29.65 -7.13 -55.77
C GLY A 159 -29.73 -5.63 -55.91
N GLN A 160 -30.20 -4.90 -54.89
CA GLN A 160 -30.17 -3.44 -54.90
C GLN A 160 -28.70 -2.98 -54.86
N GLU A 161 -28.13 -2.70 -56.03
CA GLU A 161 -26.73 -2.30 -56.24
C GLU A 161 -26.64 -0.75 -56.25
N LEU A 162 -26.11 -0.18 -55.17
CA LEU A 162 -25.83 1.26 -55.06
C LEU A 162 -24.37 1.54 -55.44
N VAL A 163 -24.15 2.19 -56.58
CA VAL A 163 -22.80 2.55 -57.08
C VAL A 163 -22.52 4.04 -56.82
N VAL A 164 -21.66 4.35 -55.84
CA VAL A 164 -21.24 5.73 -55.56
C VAL A 164 -20.01 6.11 -56.39
N ALA A 165 -20.14 7.08 -57.29
CA ALA A 165 -19.04 7.56 -58.13
C ALA A 165 -18.17 8.60 -57.41
N GLY A 166 -16.85 8.35 -57.32
CA GLY A 166 -15.87 9.32 -56.85
C GLY A 166 -15.06 9.96 -57.99
N SER A 167 -14.93 11.30 -57.95
CA SER A 167 -14.14 12.20 -58.84
C SER A 167 -12.65 11.86 -59.11
N HIS A 168 -12.13 10.71 -58.74
CA HIS A 168 -10.85 10.22 -59.27
C HIS A 168 -11.09 8.79 -59.70
N GLY A 169 -11.03 8.54 -61.01
CA GLY A 169 -11.53 7.35 -61.71
C GLY A 169 -10.86 6.01 -61.37
N THR A 170 -10.78 5.66 -60.08
CA THR A 170 -10.56 4.30 -59.61
C THR A 170 -11.84 3.83 -58.96
N LYS A 171 -12.62 3.05 -59.73
CA LYS A 171 -13.80 2.34 -59.24
C LYS A 171 -13.35 1.24 -58.28
N ARG A 172 -13.14 1.57 -57.01
CA ARG A 172 -12.97 0.56 -55.96
C ARG A 172 -14.35 0.14 -55.50
N LYS A 173 -14.69 -1.13 -55.74
CA LYS A 173 -15.85 -1.78 -55.10
C LYS A 173 -15.64 -1.69 -53.59
N LEU A 174 -16.46 -0.91 -52.91
CA LEU A 174 -16.61 -1.04 -51.46
C LEU A 174 -17.44 -2.32 -51.25
N ALA A 175 -16.77 -3.45 -51.13
CA ALA A 175 -17.39 -4.62 -50.55
C ALA A 175 -17.57 -4.29 -49.06
N LEU A 176 -18.82 -4.25 -48.65
CA LEU A 176 -19.23 -3.85 -47.30
C LEU A 176 -19.04 -5.07 -46.40
N ASP A 177 -17.80 -5.26 -45.97
CA ASP A 177 -17.37 -6.41 -45.17
C ASP A 177 -17.80 -6.21 -43.71
N GLU A 178 -18.22 -7.28 -43.05
CA GLU A 178 -18.77 -7.23 -41.68
C GLU A 178 -17.73 -6.68 -40.67
N ASP A 179 -16.46 -6.99 -40.91
CA ASP A 179 -15.34 -6.49 -40.10
C ASP A 179 -15.09 -4.98 -40.29
N GLU A 180 -15.29 -4.45 -41.51
CA GLU A 180 -15.10 -3.03 -41.80
C GLU A 180 -16.25 -2.19 -41.22
N LEU A 181 -17.49 -2.73 -41.25
CA LEU A 181 -18.64 -2.18 -40.53
C LEU A 181 -18.40 -2.11 -39.02
N ASN A 182 -17.93 -3.20 -38.41
CA ASN A 182 -17.64 -3.26 -36.99
C ASN A 182 -16.51 -2.30 -36.59
N ARG A 183 -15.52 -2.09 -37.46
CA ARG A 183 -14.45 -1.11 -37.26
C ARG A 183 -14.99 0.32 -37.31
N ALA A 184 -15.84 0.65 -38.29
CA ALA A 184 -16.47 1.96 -38.41
C ALA A 184 -17.38 2.25 -37.19
N ALA A 185 -18.19 1.29 -36.74
CA ALA A 185 -19.04 1.43 -35.57
C ALA A 185 -18.24 1.70 -34.27
N LYS A 186 -17.08 1.04 -34.10
CA LYS A 186 -16.16 1.31 -32.99
C LYS A 186 -15.53 2.70 -33.07
N GLU A 187 -15.18 3.14 -34.28
CA GLU A 187 -14.58 4.45 -34.51
C GLU A 187 -15.58 5.59 -34.24
N ASP A 188 -16.83 5.46 -34.69
CA ASP A 188 -17.90 6.42 -34.43
C ASP A 188 -18.26 6.49 -32.93
N ARG A 189 -18.34 5.34 -32.25
CA ARG A 189 -18.57 5.31 -30.79
C ARG A 189 -17.42 5.95 -30.01
N ALA A 190 -16.17 5.72 -30.43
CA ALA A 190 -15.00 6.36 -29.80
C ALA A 190 -14.99 7.88 -30.04
N LYS A 191 -15.46 8.33 -31.21
CA LYS A 191 -15.59 9.76 -31.54
C LYS A 191 -16.69 10.43 -30.71
N ALA A 192 -17.84 9.78 -30.56
CA ALA A 192 -18.93 10.26 -29.70
C ALA A 192 -18.46 10.38 -28.24
N ARG A 193 -17.79 9.35 -27.69
CA ARG A 193 -17.22 9.40 -26.34
C ARG A 193 -16.26 10.57 -26.17
N ARG A 194 -15.35 10.80 -27.12
CA ARG A 194 -14.41 11.93 -27.08
C ARG A 194 -15.11 13.28 -27.15
N ALA A 195 -16.18 13.41 -27.93
CA ALA A 195 -16.97 14.64 -28.01
C ALA A 195 -17.67 14.94 -26.67
N THR A 196 -18.28 13.92 -26.06
CA THR A 196 -18.91 14.02 -24.73
C THR A 196 -17.90 14.32 -23.63
N GLU A 197 -16.71 13.69 -23.65
CA GLU A 197 -15.62 14.01 -22.71
C GLU A 197 -15.11 15.44 -22.90
N GLN A 198 -15.00 15.93 -24.13
CA GLN A 198 -14.57 17.30 -24.42
C GLN A 198 -15.62 18.33 -23.97
N GLU A 199 -16.90 18.04 -24.15
CA GLU A 199 -18.00 18.88 -23.65
C GLU A 199 -17.99 18.94 -22.12
N LYS A 200 -17.91 17.78 -21.44
CA LYS A 200 -17.77 17.69 -19.97
C LYS A 200 -16.53 18.43 -19.46
N ALA A 201 -15.38 18.24 -20.11
CA ALA A 201 -14.13 18.94 -19.75
C ALA A 201 -14.21 20.46 -19.98
N SER A 202 -14.98 20.92 -20.97
CA SER A 202 -15.20 22.33 -21.22
C SER A 202 -16.17 22.96 -20.21
N SER A 203 -17.19 22.21 -19.76
CA SER A 203 -18.10 22.65 -18.69
C SER A 203 -17.40 22.74 -17.33
N ASP A 204 -16.36 21.93 -17.11
CA ASP A 204 -15.53 21.96 -15.90
C ASP A 204 -14.54 23.15 -15.85
N SER A 205 -14.31 23.84 -16.97
CA SER A 205 -13.36 24.94 -17.11
C SER A 205 -13.97 26.33 -16.83
N LEU A 206 -14.96 26.42 -15.94
CA LEU A 206 -15.48 27.72 -15.49
C LEU A 206 -14.68 28.21 -14.26
N PRO A 207 -14.28 29.49 -14.19
CA PRO A 207 -13.42 30.02 -13.12
C PRO A 207 -14.11 30.14 -11.74
N SER A 208 -15.32 29.60 -11.57
CA SER A 208 -16.12 29.71 -10.34
C SER A 208 -16.14 28.42 -9.53
N PHE A 209 -15.21 28.34 -8.57
CA PHE A 209 -15.07 27.28 -7.57
C PHE A 209 -16.34 26.99 -6.73
N TRP A 210 -17.30 27.92 -6.66
CA TRP A 210 -18.50 27.82 -5.80
C TRP A 210 -19.74 27.28 -6.51
N THR A 211 -19.61 26.81 -7.75
CA THR A 211 -20.72 26.24 -8.51
C THR A 211 -20.93 24.80 -8.01
N PRO A 212 -22.12 24.41 -7.49
CA PRO A 212 -22.37 23.06 -6.97
C PRO A 212 -22.12 21.94 -7.99
N SER A 213 -22.18 22.25 -9.28
CA SER A 213 -21.88 21.31 -10.38
C SER A 213 -20.37 21.11 -10.61
N LEU A 214 -19.52 21.94 -10.00
CA LEU A 214 -18.05 21.94 -10.13
C LEU A 214 -17.35 21.61 -8.80
N THR A 215 -18.12 21.37 -7.74
CA THR A 215 -17.53 20.84 -6.51
C THR A 215 -17.08 19.43 -6.80
N PRO A 216 -15.78 19.09 -6.62
CA PRO A 216 -15.28 17.76 -6.91
C PRO A 216 -16.06 16.75 -6.06
N ASP A 217 -16.96 16.02 -6.70
CA ASP A 217 -17.71 14.98 -6.04
C ASP A 217 -16.75 13.82 -5.70
N ILE A 218 -17.05 13.10 -4.62
CA ILE A 218 -16.25 11.92 -4.22
C ILE A 218 -16.16 10.89 -5.37
N ARG A 219 -17.10 10.95 -6.33
CA ARG A 219 -17.19 10.11 -7.52
C ARG A 219 -16.27 10.54 -8.67
N ASP A 220 -15.98 11.84 -8.82
CA ASP A 220 -15.09 12.38 -9.86
C ASP A 220 -13.62 12.38 -9.46
N SER A 221 -13.38 12.07 -8.19
CA SER A 221 -12.06 11.82 -7.69
C SER A 221 -11.51 10.58 -8.42
N LYS A 222 -10.72 10.82 -9.46
CA LYS A 222 -9.71 9.90 -10.01
C LYS A 222 -8.65 9.60 -8.93
N LEU A 223 -9.08 9.28 -7.72
CA LEU A 223 -8.26 8.87 -6.60
C LEU A 223 -7.78 7.46 -6.90
N ALA A 224 -6.56 7.43 -7.43
CA ALA A 224 -5.67 6.29 -7.64
C ALA A 224 -6.29 5.10 -8.39
N PRO A 225 -5.64 4.61 -9.47
CA PRO A 225 -6.08 3.38 -10.13
C PRO A 225 -6.20 2.28 -9.08
N ALA A 226 -7.38 1.62 -9.09
CA ALA A 226 -7.80 0.49 -8.26
C ALA A 226 -6.67 0.00 -7.35
N ALA A 227 -6.73 0.39 -6.07
CA ALA A 227 -5.73 0.08 -5.04
C ALA A 227 -5.01 -1.23 -5.36
N LYS A 228 -3.73 -1.11 -5.78
CA LYS A 228 -2.87 -2.23 -6.21
C LYS A 228 -3.18 -3.44 -5.34
N LYS A 229 -3.54 -4.58 -5.96
CA LYS A 229 -3.92 -5.84 -5.29
C LYS A 229 -3.08 -6.03 -4.03
N SER A 230 -3.63 -5.65 -2.87
CA SER A 230 -2.93 -5.80 -1.61
C SER A 230 -2.88 -7.30 -1.33
N LYS A 231 -1.72 -7.80 -0.93
CA LYS A 231 -1.57 -9.23 -0.61
C LYS A 231 -2.58 -9.56 0.49
N ASP A 232 -3.44 -10.55 0.27
CA ASP A 232 -4.51 -10.98 1.19
C ASP A 232 -3.99 -11.63 2.49
N THR A 233 -2.70 -11.51 2.77
CA THR A 233 -2.07 -12.12 3.93
C THR A 233 -1.69 -11.04 4.94
N PRO A 234 -2.04 -11.21 6.23
CA PRO A 234 -1.54 -10.33 7.28
C PRO A 234 -0.01 -10.22 7.25
N LEU A 235 0.51 -9.03 7.50
CA LEU A 235 1.93 -8.68 7.53
C LEU A 235 2.43 -8.57 8.96
N CYS A 236 3.72 -8.83 9.16
CA CYS A 236 4.31 -8.72 10.49
C CYS A 236 4.38 -7.25 10.92
N PRO A 237 3.84 -6.87 12.09
CA PRO A 237 3.88 -5.49 12.57
C PRO A 237 5.29 -4.99 12.89
N ALA A 238 6.23 -5.89 13.14
CA ALA A 238 7.65 -5.55 13.37
C ALA A 238 8.48 -5.52 12.07
N SER A 239 7.86 -5.76 10.90
CA SER A 239 8.57 -5.69 9.62
C SER A 239 8.69 -4.27 9.10
N ASN A 240 9.84 -3.94 8.50
CA ASN A 240 10.05 -2.67 7.80
C ASN A 240 9.81 -2.81 6.30
N ASP A 241 9.79 -1.70 5.56
CA ASP A 241 9.51 -1.66 4.12
C ASP A 241 10.43 -2.57 3.29
N GLY A 242 11.66 -2.81 3.75
CA GLY A 242 12.62 -3.70 3.09
C GLY A 242 12.51 -5.19 3.44
N ASN A 243 11.75 -5.57 4.47
CA ASN A 243 11.67 -6.96 4.98
C ASN A 243 10.24 -7.37 5.38
N SER A 244 9.24 -6.89 4.63
CA SER A 244 7.85 -7.31 4.81
C SER A 244 7.72 -8.82 4.62
N HIS A 245 7.05 -9.48 5.57
CA HIS A 245 6.85 -10.92 5.53
C HIS A 245 5.47 -11.30 6.08
N PRO A 246 4.89 -12.43 5.64
CA PRO A 246 3.56 -12.84 6.07
C PRO A 246 3.56 -13.26 7.54
N PHE A 247 2.53 -12.83 8.27
CA PHE A 247 2.33 -13.08 9.69
C PHE A 247 1.12 -13.99 9.91
N SER A 248 1.37 -15.30 9.98
CA SER A 248 0.32 -16.32 10.08
C SER A 248 0.42 -17.10 11.38
N MET A 249 -0.73 -17.53 11.92
CA MET A 249 -0.80 -18.28 13.17
C MET A 249 0.03 -19.58 13.12
N ASN A 250 -0.01 -20.31 12.00
CA ASN A 250 0.73 -21.55 11.83
C ASN A 250 2.25 -21.34 11.70
N LYS A 251 2.66 -20.11 11.37
CA LYS A 251 4.08 -19.74 11.24
C LYS A 251 4.64 -19.16 12.54
N LEU A 252 3.83 -18.99 13.59
CA LEU A 252 4.29 -18.57 14.90
C LEU A 252 5.02 -19.73 15.59
N ILE A 253 6.21 -19.45 16.08
CA ILE A 253 7.02 -20.41 16.82
C ILE A 253 6.92 -20.04 18.29
N THR A 254 6.61 -21.00 19.16
CA THR A 254 6.57 -20.76 20.61
C THR A 254 8.00 -20.73 21.15
N VAL A 255 8.30 -19.71 21.95
CA VAL A 255 9.62 -19.52 22.56
C VAL A 255 9.57 -19.97 24.01
N ARG A 256 10.56 -20.75 24.43
CA ARG A 256 10.75 -21.25 25.79
C ARG A 256 12.06 -20.71 26.33
N PHE A 257 11.97 -19.65 27.11
CA PHE A 257 13.13 -19.14 27.83
C PHE A 257 13.42 -20.00 29.07
N HIS A 258 14.70 -20.21 29.36
CA HIS A 258 15.09 -20.69 30.67
C HIS A 258 15.12 -19.48 31.62
N GLU A 259 14.35 -19.56 32.69
CA GLU A 259 14.18 -18.48 33.66
C GLU A 259 14.80 -18.91 34.99
N GLN A 260 15.60 -18.01 35.55
CA GLN A 260 16.19 -18.18 36.87
C GLN A 260 15.69 -17.05 37.76
N TYR A 261 15.09 -17.42 38.88
CA TYR A 261 14.63 -16.47 39.88
C TYR A 261 15.83 -15.83 40.56
N ASP A 262 15.97 -14.51 40.43
CA ASP A 262 17.00 -13.76 41.15
C ASP A 262 16.43 -13.18 42.45
N THR A 263 16.93 -13.69 43.58
CA THR A 263 16.56 -13.23 44.92
C THR A 263 16.86 -11.74 45.15
N ALA A 264 17.85 -11.16 44.46
CA ALA A 264 18.22 -9.76 44.64
C ALA A 264 17.26 -8.78 43.95
N SER A 265 16.71 -9.17 42.79
CA SER A 265 15.84 -8.32 41.98
C SER A 265 14.36 -8.66 42.11
N GLN A 266 14.02 -9.77 42.79
CA GLN A 266 12.66 -10.36 42.83
C GLN A 266 12.01 -10.46 41.44
N GLN A 267 12.81 -10.76 40.42
CA GLN A 267 12.36 -10.89 39.04
C GLN A 267 13.04 -12.08 38.39
N ASP A 268 12.30 -12.76 37.53
CA ASP A 268 12.80 -13.87 36.73
C ASP A 268 13.71 -13.35 35.62
N LYS A 269 14.96 -13.77 35.67
CA LYS A 269 15.97 -13.41 34.67
C LYS A 269 16.08 -14.52 33.64
N ARG A 270 15.96 -14.15 32.37
CA ARG A 270 16.11 -15.08 31.24
C ARG A 270 17.58 -15.34 30.97
N SER A 271 18.00 -16.60 31.06
CA SER A 271 19.39 -17.01 30.87
C SER A 271 19.52 -18.13 29.83
N CYS A 272 20.74 -18.29 29.30
CA CYS A 272 21.06 -19.36 28.37
C CYS A 272 21.20 -20.69 29.14
N PRO A 273 20.47 -21.76 28.80
CA PRO A 273 20.57 -23.03 29.53
C PRO A 273 21.95 -23.69 29.45
N SER A 274 22.74 -23.45 28.40
CA SER A 274 24.09 -24.07 28.28
C SER A 274 25.18 -23.39 29.11
N CYS A 275 25.11 -22.06 29.30
CA CYS A 275 26.18 -21.32 30.01
C CYS A 275 25.68 -20.50 31.21
N LEU A 276 24.38 -20.53 31.47
CA LEU A 276 23.68 -19.80 32.53
C LEU A 276 23.90 -18.27 32.50
N LYS A 277 24.45 -17.74 31.40
CA LYS A 277 24.62 -16.30 31.20
C LYS A 277 23.29 -15.65 30.87
N LEU A 278 23.07 -14.47 31.43
CA LEU A 278 21.90 -13.63 31.15
C LEU A 278 21.79 -13.30 29.66
N LEU A 279 20.60 -13.50 29.10
CA LEU A 279 20.31 -13.16 27.72
C LEU A 279 20.01 -11.66 27.63
N THR A 280 20.91 -10.93 26.99
CA THR A 280 20.79 -9.49 26.72
C THR A 280 20.76 -9.23 25.23
N ASN A 281 20.41 -8.01 24.83
CA ASN A 281 20.42 -7.59 23.43
C ASN A 281 21.80 -7.81 22.76
N ALA A 282 22.89 -7.70 23.53
CA ALA A 282 24.25 -7.93 23.03
C ALA A 282 24.62 -9.43 22.88
N SER A 283 23.84 -10.35 23.46
CA SER A 283 24.17 -11.78 23.46
C SER A 283 23.81 -12.51 22.15
N ALA A 284 23.14 -11.81 21.22
CA ALA A 284 22.63 -12.32 19.94
C ALA A 284 22.01 -13.73 20.08
N PRO A 285 20.96 -13.89 20.89
CA PRO A 285 20.36 -15.19 21.16
C PRO A 285 19.69 -15.80 19.93
N ILE A 286 19.73 -17.12 19.83
CA ILE A 286 19.25 -17.91 18.71
C ILE A 286 18.24 -18.92 19.24
N LEU A 287 17.13 -19.04 18.53
CA LEU A 287 16.02 -19.95 18.80
C LEU A 287 16.12 -21.19 17.92
N ALA A 288 15.93 -22.36 18.51
CA ALA A 288 15.68 -23.60 17.79
C ALA A 288 14.18 -23.72 17.44
N LYS A 289 13.83 -23.73 16.15
CA LYS A 289 12.45 -23.63 15.66
C LYS A 289 11.52 -24.77 16.09
N ARG A 290 12.05 -26.00 16.21
CA ARG A 290 11.26 -27.21 16.50
C ARG A 290 10.85 -27.31 17.97
N CYS A 291 11.79 -27.04 18.89
CA CYS A 291 11.58 -27.18 20.32
C CYS A 291 11.36 -25.85 21.06
N GLY A 292 11.71 -24.71 20.46
CA GLY A 292 11.49 -23.39 21.05
C GLY A 292 12.53 -22.94 22.07
N HIS A 293 13.58 -23.71 22.33
CA HIS A 293 14.65 -23.33 23.27
C HIS A 293 15.54 -22.21 22.72
N VAL A 294 15.96 -21.31 23.60
CA VAL A 294 16.81 -20.15 23.25
C VAL A 294 18.20 -20.30 23.85
N LEU A 295 19.22 -20.08 23.03
CA LEU A 295 20.63 -20.20 23.39
C LEU A 295 21.39 -18.95 22.96
N CYS A 296 22.44 -18.56 23.69
CA CYS A 296 23.29 -17.45 23.25
C CYS A 296 24.14 -17.84 22.02
N SER A 297 24.53 -16.86 21.20
CA SER A 297 25.29 -17.12 19.95
C SER A 297 26.55 -17.97 20.17
N LYS A 298 27.25 -17.74 21.30
CA LYS A 298 28.48 -18.47 21.64
C LYS A 298 28.22 -19.97 21.86
N CYS A 299 27.18 -20.31 22.61
CA CYS A 299 26.81 -21.70 22.87
C CYS A 299 26.34 -22.41 21.60
N VAL A 300 25.59 -21.73 20.73
CA VAL A 300 25.16 -22.33 19.46
C VAL A 300 26.36 -22.64 18.55
N LYS A 301 27.34 -21.75 18.45
CA LYS A 301 28.55 -21.98 17.66
C LYS A 301 29.45 -23.09 18.21
N GLN A 302 29.40 -23.34 19.51
CA GLN A 302 30.26 -24.31 20.18
C GLN A 302 29.62 -25.70 20.29
N PHE A 303 28.31 -25.77 20.55
CA PHE A 303 27.63 -27.01 20.91
C PHE A 303 26.61 -27.49 19.87
N ILE A 304 26.19 -26.66 18.93
CA ILE A 304 25.12 -27.00 17.96
C ILE A 304 25.64 -26.99 16.52
N LEU A 305 26.38 -25.96 16.13
CA LEU A 305 26.92 -25.87 14.78
C LEU A 305 28.18 -26.73 14.65
N PRO A 306 28.32 -27.52 13.56
CA PRO A 306 29.55 -28.24 13.30
C PRO A 306 30.70 -27.25 13.11
N SER A 307 31.87 -27.59 13.63
CA SER A 307 33.08 -26.80 13.43
C SER A 307 33.43 -26.76 11.94
N ALA A 308 33.91 -25.61 11.45
CA ALA A 308 34.28 -25.44 10.03
C ALA A 308 35.37 -26.43 9.54
N LYS A 309 36.06 -27.12 10.47
CA LYS A 309 37.07 -28.12 10.14
C LYS A 309 36.50 -29.52 9.87
N ASP A 310 35.31 -29.83 10.40
CA ASP A 310 34.70 -31.16 10.34
C ASP A 310 33.56 -31.25 9.29
N ALA A 311 33.20 -30.12 8.66
CA ALA A 311 32.14 -30.03 7.65
C ALA A 311 32.50 -30.66 6.29
N SER A 312 33.67 -31.28 6.15
CA SER A 312 34.19 -31.81 4.88
C SER A 312 33.98 -33.32 4.68
N GLN A 313 33.43 -34.06 5.65
CA GLN A 313 33.33 -35.52 5.53
C GLN A 313 31.91 -36.11 5.59
N ASP A 314 30.92 -35.48 6.24
CA ASP A 314 29.56 -36.05 6.36
C ASP A 314 28.46 -35.03 5.97
N THR A 315 27.85 -35.22 4.80
CA THR A 315 26.78 -34.36 4.26
C THR A 315 25.46 -34.43 5.02
N ASP A 316 25.33 -35.38 5.96
CA ASP A 316 24.08 -35.71 6.65
C ASP A 316 24.13 -35.45 8.16
N SER A 317 25.00 -34.54 8.62
CA SER A 317 25.10 -34.20 10.04
C SER A 317 23.77 -33.62 10.56
N ILE A 318 23.08 -34.35 11.44
CA ILE A 318 21.83 -33.93 12.06
C ILE A 318 22.15 -32.94 13.19
N ILE A 319 21.58 -31.74 13.13
CA ILE A 319 21.74 -30.72 14.16
C ILE A 319 20.64 -30.94 15.21
N THR A 320 21.04 -31.29 16.43
CA THR A 320 20.12 -31.51 17.56
C THR A 320 20.13 -30.35 18.56
N CYS A 321 19.07 -30.23 19.35
CA CYS A 321 18.96 -29.22 20.39
C CYS A 321 19.69 -29.66 21.66
N TYR A 322 20.64 -28.85 22.13
CA TYR A 322 21.38 -29.12 23.39
C TYR A 322 20.52 -29.37 24.65
N VAL A 323 19.28 -28.88 24.68
CA VAL A 323 18.42 -28.94 25.89
C VAL A 323 17.52 -30.17 25.90
N CYS A 324 17.12 -30.67 24.74
CA CYS A 324 16.07 -31.70 24.63
C CYS A 324 16.37 -32.77 23.58
N ASP A 325 17.55 -32.72 22.98
CA ASP A 325 18.06 -33.61 21.92
C ASP A 325 17.18 -33.74 20.67
N GLU A 326 16.09 -32.97 20.59
CA GLU A 326 15.22 -32.89 19.43
C GLU A 326 15.97 -32.41 18.19
N THR A 327 15.68 -33.02 17.04
CA THR A 327 16.28 -32.61 15.76
C THR A 327 15.79 -31.20 15.36
N VAL A 328 16.73 -30.30 15.11
CA VAL A 328 16.47 -28.87 14.84
C VAL A 328 16.60 -28.56 13.35
N ALA A 329 17.63 -29.08 12.69
CA ALA A 329 17.97 -28.81 11.30
C ALA A 329 18.84 -29.95 10.72
N LEU A 330 18.92 -30.04 9.40
CA LEU A 330 19.94 -30.85 8.73
C LEU A 330 21.08 -29.93 8.29
N ALA A 331 22.33 -30.35 8.44
CA ALA A 331 23.49 -29.54 8.01
C ALA A 331 23.52 -29.26 6.50
N SER A 332 22.85 -30.11 5.70
CA SER A 332 22.65 -29.93 4.26
C SER A 332 21.73 -28.76 3.90
N ASP A 333 20.95 -28.24 4.87
CA ASP A 333 20.03 -27.14 4.62
C ASP A 333 20.80 -25.82 4.48
N ALA A 334 20.89 -25.35 3.23
CA ALA A 334 21.61 -24.12 2.87
C ALA A 334 21.25 -22.91 3.75
N PRO A 335 22.22 -22.03 4.08
CA PRO A 335 21.99 -20.89 4.96
C PRO A 335 20.90 -19.97 4.42
N GLY A 336 19.88 -19.70 5.24
CA GLY A 336 18.82 -18.75 4.92
C GLY A 336 19.38 -17.34 4.71
N SER A 337 18.85 -16.62 3.72
CA SER A 337 19.37 -15.38 3.13
C SER A 337 19.42 -14.12 4.02
N SER A 338 19.67 -14.22 5.34
CA SER A 338 19.86 -13.01 6.15
C SER A 338 20.77 -13.10 7.37
N GLN A 339 21.44 -14.23 7.60
CA GLN A 339 22.52 -14.43 8.57
C GLN A 339 22.82 -15.93 8.49
N SER A 340 24.09 -16.31 8.37
CA SER A 340 24.60 -17.64 7.99
C SER A 340 24.25 -18.79 8.96
N LEU A 341 22.97 -19.00 9.24
CA LEU A 341 22.44 -20.04 10.12
C LEU A 341 21.70 -21.09 9.26
N PRO A 342 21.86 -22.38 9.59
CA PRO A 342 21.10 -23.48 8.96
C PRO A 342 19.58 -23.30 9.12
N VAL A 343 18.82 -23.87 8.17
CA VAL A 343 17.35 -23.83 8.20
C VAL A 343 16.83 -24.58 9.43
N GLY A 344 16.30 -23.84 10.40
CA GLY A 344 15.82 -24.41 11.66
C GLY A 344 16.32 -23.66 12.90
N LEU A 345 17.38 -22.87 12.73
CA LEU A 345 17.84 -21.90 13.70
C LEU A 345 17.43 -20.49 13.27
N VAL A 346 16.86 -19.72 14.20
CA VAL A 346 16.41 -18.35 13.95
C VAL A 346 17.09 -17.44 14.95
N ALA A 347 17.88 -16.47 14.48
CA ALA A 347 18.41 -15.42 15.34
C ALA A 347 17.24 -14.56 15.84
N LEU A 348 17.09 -14.45 17.16
CA LEU A 348 16.11 -13.55 17.76
C LEU A 348 16.62 -12.13 17.65
N LYS A 349 15.74 -11.22 17.20
CA LYS A 349 16.08 -9.80 17.09
C LYS A 349 16.00 -9.15 18.47
N SER A 350 16.98 -8.30 18.72
CA SER A 350 17.25 -7.65 20.00
C SER A 350 16.76 -6.19 20.07
N GLU A 351 15.85 -5.77 19.21
CA GLU A 351 15.73 -4.35 18.88
C GLU A 351 14.36 -3.77 19.24
N GLY A 352 14.39 -2.55 19.77
CA GLY A 352 13.24 -1.80 20.29
C GLY A 352 12.25 -1.35 19.20
N THR A 353 11.37 -0.39 19.56
CA THR A 353 10.34 0.16 18.67
C THR A 353 10.87 0.37 17.25
N GLY A 354 10.07 0.07 16.21
CA GLY A 354 10.51 -0.18 14.81
C GLY A 354 11.49 0.82 14.14
N PHE A 355 11.80 1.95 14.80
CA PHE A 355 12.87 2.89 14.46
C PHE A 355 14.28 2.44 14.90
N SER A 356 14.39 1.54 15.87
CA SER A 356 15.67 1.10 16.46
C SER A 356 16.20 -0.19 15.84
N ALA A 357 15.55 -0.74 14.81
CA ALA A 357 15.87 -2.07 14.29
C ALA A 357 17.25 -2.12 13.59
N ARG A 358 18.24 -2.76 14.24
CA ARG A 358 19.53 -3.34 13.76
C ARG A 358 20.79 -2.79 14.45
N GLY A 359 20.70 -2.36 15.71
CA GLY A 359 21.86 -1.84 16.45
C GLY A 359 22.36 -0.50 15.89
N ALA A 360 21.56 0.12 15.01
CA ALA A 360 21.80 1.48 14.59
C ALA A 360 21.41 2.39 15.76
N SER A 361 22.39 3.14 16.28
CA SER A 361 22.16 4.16 17.30
C SER A 361 21.58 5.44 16.72
N THR A 362 21.21 5.47 15.45
CA THR A 362 20.69 6.65 14.75
C THR A 362 19.39 6.32 14.04
N VAL A 363 18.33 7.07 14.32
CA VAL A 363 17.07 7.04 13.58
C VAL A 363 17.12 8.10 12.51
N GLU A 364 16.78 7.76 11.27
CA GLU A 364 16.61 8.72 10.18
C GLU A 364 15.13 8.78 9.81
N LYS A 365 14.55 9.97 9.90
CA LYS A 365 13.23 10.26 9.34
C LYS A 365 13.43 10.80 7.93
N SER A 366 13.03 10.07 6.90
CA SER A 366 13.00 10.59 5.54
C SER A 366 11.81 11.53 5.37
N GLY A 367 12.06 12.77 4.94
CA GLY A 367 11.03 13.77 4.68
C GLY A 367 11.36 14.59 3.45
N VAL A 368 10.35 14.94 2.66
CA VAL A 368 10.51 15.85 1.52
C VAL A 368 10.52 17.26 2.11
N GLY A 369 11.70 17.89 2.13
CA GLY A 369 11.84 19.24 2.63
C GLY A 369 11.07 20.23 1.75
N PHE A 370 10.21 21.04 2.36
CA PHE A 370 9.63 22.19 1.69
C PHE A 370 10.76 23.17 1.35
N GLN A 371 11.07 23.33 0.05
CA GLN A 371 11.80 24.49 -0.44
C GLN A 371 10.80 25.62 -0.59
N CYS A 372 10.95 26.66 0.24
CA CYS A 372 10.15 27.90 0.18
C CYS A 372 11.02 29.02 -0.37
#